data_AF-A0A1F8RJG9-F1
#
_entry.id   AF-A0A1F8RJG9-F1
#
_cell.length_a   1.000
_cell.length_b   1.000
_cell.length_c   1.000
_cell.angle_alpha   90.00
_cell.angle_beta   90.00
_cell.angle_gamma   90.00
#
_symmetry.space_group_name_H-M   'P 1'
#
loop_
_entity.id
_entity.type
_entity.pdbx_description
1 polymer ?
#
loop_
_entity_poly.entity_id
_entity_poly.type
_entity_poly.pdbx_seq_one_letter_code
_entity_poly.pdbx_strand_id
1 'polypeptide(L)'
;MRPGVEVVVAEAQSIDLANRQVQTSAQGTGGFETHPYDYLIVTLGDFTGVGYCMLEAGESLAGFAYGNFFAEPSPQVELRQLGQAWHVGKVLFEKWWLAPYGLRREALHLALQIGSKGLSIPAMI
;
A
#
# COMPACT_ATOMS: atom_id res chain seq x y z
N MET A 1 1.78 -14.29 15.07
CA MET A 1 0.37 -13.84 14.95
C MET A 1 0.12 -12.66 15.86
N ARG A 2 -0.39 -11.54 15.33
CA ARG A 2 -0.82 -10.39 16.14
C ARG A 2 -2.21 -10.69 16.74
N PRO A 3 -2.50 -10.35 18.00
CA PRO A 3 -3.83 -10.49 18.55
C PRO A 3 -4.86 -9.73 17.68
N GLY A 4 -5.95 -10.40 17.32
CA GLY A 4 -7.00 -9.83 16.47
C GLY A 4 -6.79 -9.96 14.95
N VAL A 5 -5.73 -10.64 14.50
CA VAL A 5 -5.54 -10.99 13.08
C VAL A 5 -5.57 -12.50 12.92
N GLU A 6 -6.59 -12.99 12.23
CA GLU A 6 -6.71 -14.40 11.82
C GLU A 6 -6.24 -14.55 10.37
N VAL A 7 -5.39 -15.54 10.12
CA VAL A 7 -4.89 -15.84 8.77
C VAL A 7 -5.45 -17.19 8.35
N VAL A 8 -6.29 -17.17 7.31
CA VAL A 8 -6.86 -18.37 6.69
C VAL A 8 -6.18 -18.58 5.35
N VAL A 9 -5.55 -19.74 5.16
CA VAL A 9 -4.94 -20.14 3.89
C VAL A 9 -5.91 -21.08 3.19
N ALA A 10 -6.68 -20.54 2.23
CA ALA A 10 -7.68 -21.26 1.46
C ALA A 10 -7.87 -20.62 0.08
N GLU A 11 -8.49 -21.34 -0.85
CA GLU A 11 -8.86 -20.80 -2.15
C GLU A 11 -10.23 -20.12 -2.05
N ALA A 12 -10.31 -18.85 -2.46
CA ALA A 12 -11.58 -18.15 -2.58
C ALA A 12 -12.34 -18.68 -3.80
N GLN A 13 -13.54 -19.21 -3.57
CA GLN A 13 -14.35 -19.83 -4.61
C GLN A 13 -15.44 -18.92 -5.15
N SER A 14 -16.03 -18.10 -4.27
CA SER A 14 -17.02 -17.12 -4.66
C SER A 14 -17.00 -15.92 -3.70
N ILE A 15 -17.43 -14.77 -4.20
CA ILE A 15 -17.57 -13.54 -3.43
C ILE A 15 -19.03 -13.08 -3.58
N ASP A 16 -19.79 -13.13 -2.49
CA ASP A 16 -21.16 -12.62 -2.42
C ASP A 16 -21.14 -11.17 -1.92
N LEU A 17 -21.26 -10.24 -2.87
CA LEU A 17 -21.28 -8.80 -2.58
C LEU A 17 -22.59 -8.34 -1.93
N ALA A 18 -23.69 -9.07 -2.11
CA ALA A 18 -25.00 -8.70 -1.57
C ALA A 18 -25.07 -8.99 -0.07
N ASN A 19 -24.55 -10.14 0.34
CA ASN A 19 -24.51 -10.57 1.73
C ASN A 19 -23.17 -10.27 2.43
N ARG A 20 -22.19 -9.72 1.69
CA ARG A 20 -20.83 -9.39 2.15
C ARG A 20 -20.09 -10.58 2.73
N GLN A 21 -19.99 -11.64 1.93
CA GLN A 21 -19.37 -12.90 2.33
C GLN A 21 -18.40 -13.43 1.26
N VAL A 22 -17.32 -14.09 1.70
CA VAL A 22 -16.40 -14.83 0.84
C VAL A 22 -16.53 -16.31 1.16
N GLN A 23 -16.76 -17.13 0.15
CA GLN A 23 -16.72 -18.59 0.28
C GLN A 23 -15.32 -19.09 -0.05
N THR A 24 -14.77 -19.94 0.81
CA THR A 24 -13.43 -20.53 0.69
C THR A 24 -13.51 -22.06 0.67
N SER A 25 -12.46 -22.73 0.17
CA SER A 25 -12.32 -24.18 0.36
C SER A 25 -12.21 -24.54 1.84
N ALA A 26 -13.04 -25.48 2.32
CA ALA A 26 -12.98 -25.93 3.70
C ALA A 26 -11.71 -26.76 3.95
N GLN A 27 -11.05 -26.55 5.09
CA GLN A 27 -9.90 -27.37 5.47
C GLN A 27 -10.35 -28.78 5.89
N GLY A 28 -10.07 -29.77 5.04
CA GLY A 28 -10.12 -31.19 5.41
C GLY A 28 -11.49 -31.87 5.41
N THR A 29 -12.59 -31.16 5.10
CA THR A 29 -13.96 -31.73 5.13
C THR A 29 -14.68 -31.78 3.78
N GLY A 30 -14.03 -31.36 2.69
CA GLY A 30 -14.60 -31.46 1.33
C GLY A 30 -15.80 -30.53 1.08
N GLY A 31 -15.97 -29.47 1.88
CA GLY A 31 -17.03 -28.47 1.76
C GLY A 31 -16.52 -27.04 1.52
N PHE A 32 -17.38 -26.06 1.78
CA PHE A 32 -17.06 -24.62 1.71
C PHE A 32 -17.19 -23.98 3.09
N GLU A 33 -16.30 -23.05 3.39
CA GLU A 33 -16.39 -22.15 4.55
C GLU A 33 -16.81 -20.76 4.08
N THR A 34 -17.46 -19.99 4.94
CA THR A 34 -17.97 -18.66 4.59
C THR A 34 -17.50 -17.63 5.61
N HIS A 35 -16.85 -16.58 5.13
CA HIS A 35 -16.29 -15.51 5.96
C HIS A 35 -16.97 -14.17 5.63
N PRO A 36 -17.60 -13.50 6.62
CA PRO A 36 -18.17 -12.18 6.42
C PRO A 36 -17.09 -11.09 6.35
N TYR A 37 -17.38 -9.97 5.69
CA TYR A 37 -16.49 -8.82 5.66
C TYR A 37 -17.23 -7.47 5.75
N ASP A 38 -16.59 -6.47 6.34
CA ASP A 38 -16.99 -5.06 6.20
C ASP A 38 -16.31 -4.42 4.99
N TYR A 39 -15.04 -4.76 4.77
CA TYR A 39 -14.22 -4.34 3.64
C TYR A 39 -13.56 -5.56 3.02
N LEU A 40 -13.65 -5.68 1.69
CA LEU A 40 -12.98 -6.73 0.93
C LEU A 40 -11.88 -6.10 0.07
N ILE A 41 -10.64 -6.57 0.27
CA ILE A 41 -9.49 -6.18 -0.54
C ILE A 41 -9.09 -7.41 -1.34
N VAL A 42 -9.25 -7.34 -2.66
CA VAL A 42 -8.82 -8.41 -3.59
C VAL A 42 -7.58 -7.94 -4.32
N THR A 43 -6.52 -8.74 -4.27
CA THR A 43 -5.30 -8.50 -5.05
C THR A 43 -5.26 -9.48 -6.22
N LEU A 44 -5.17 -8.98 -7.45
CA LEU A 44 -5.04 -9.82 -8.66
C LEU A 44 -3.58 -10.28 -8.87
N GLY A 45 -2.92 -10.65 -7.77
CA GLY A 45 -1.50 -11.00 -7.68
C GLY A 45 -1.06 -11.10 -6.21
N ASP A 46 0.17 -11.54 -5.99
CA ASP A 46 0.72 -11.68 -4.65
C ASP A 46 0.87 -10.31 -3.97
N PHE A 47 0.25 -10.16 -2.81
CA PHE A 47 0.52 -9.02 -1.96
C PHE A 47 1.89 -9.19 -1.31
N THR A 48 2.89 -8.48 -1.83
CA THR A 48 4.28 -8.59 -1.38
C THR A 48 4.57 -7.83 -0.09
N GLY A 49 3.63 -7.01 0.39
CA GLY A 49 3.83 -6.12 1.53
C GLY A 49 4.75 -4.92 1.25
N VAL A 50 5.25 -4.77 0.03
CA VAL A 50 6.12 -3.64 -0.37
C VAL A 50 5.29 -2.36 -0.46
N GLY A 51 5.75 -1.30 0.21
CA GLY A 51 5.07 0.00 0.21
C GLY A 51 6.01 1.16 0.51
N TYR A 52 5.41 2.35 0.61
CA TYR A 52 6.08 3.61 0.94
C TYR A 52 5.33 4.33 2.07
N CYS A 53 6.06 5.09 2.89
CA CYS A 53 5.50 5.89 3.98
C CYS A 53 6.21 7.25 4.05
N MET A 54 5.43 8.33 4.15
CA MET A 54 5.95 9.67 4.41
C MET A 54 5.80 9.98 5.90
N LEU A 55 6.90 10.32 6.56
CA LEU A 55 6.91 10.67 7.98
C LEU A 55 7.12 12.18 8.15
N GLU A 56 6.09 12.90 8.58
CA GLU A 56 6.19 14.33 8.84
C GLU A 56 6.79 14.60 10.23
N ALA A 57 7.79 15.48 10.29
CA ALA A 57 8.45 15.88 11.52
C ALA A 57 8.11 17.33 11.93
N GLY A 58 7.38 18.08 11.09
CA GLY A 58 7.13 19.50 11.29
C GLY A 58 8.24 20.38 10.69
N GLU A 59 8.11 21.70 10.80
CA GLU A 59 9.11 22.68 10.30
C GLU A 59 9.54 22.49 8.83
N SER A 60 8.63 22.00 7.98
CA SER A 60 8.91 21.64 6.58
C SER A 60 9.94 20.50 6.40
N LEU A 61 10.08 19.63 7.40
CA LEU A 61 10.90 18.44 7.36
C LEU A 61 10.03 17.19 7.33
N ALA A 62 10.34 16.32 6.37
CA ALA A 62 9.75 14.98 6.32
C ALA A 62 10.83 13.93 6.07
N GLY A 63 10.51 12.68 6.38
CA GLY A 63 11.26 11.49 6.01
C GLY A 63 10.47 10.65 5.03
N PHE A 64 11.19 9.82 4.29
CA PHE A 64 10.61 8.87 3.35
C PHE A 64 11.06 7.46 3.70
N ALA A 65 10.11 6.58 3.98
CA ALA A 65 10.38 5.17 4.25
C ALA A 65 9.85 4.28 3.13
N TYR A 66 10.57 3.19 2.86
CA TYR A 66 10.17 2.19 1.85
C TYR A 66 10.62 0.79 2.27
N GLY A 67 9.91 -0.24 1.81
CA GLY A 67 10.26 -1.63 2.08
C GLY A 67 9.05 -2.54 2.29
N ASN A 68 9.28 -3.74 2.82
CA ASN A 68 8.23 -4.72 3.11
C ASN A 68 7.68 -4.52 4.53
N PHE A 69 6.46 -3.99 4.61
CA PHE A 69 5.76 -3.69 5.86
C PHE A 69 5.17 -4.94 6.54
N PHE A 70 5.07 -6.04 5.82
CA PHE A 70 4.50 -7.31 6.28
C PHE A 70 5.56 -8.41 6.45
N ALA A 71 6.84 -8.07 6.32
CA ALA A 71 7.92 -9.01 6.61
C ALA A 71 7.87 -9.49 8.06
N GLU A 72 8.14 -10.78 8.28
CA GLU A 72 8.29 -11.40 9.60
C GLU A 72 9.78 -11.69 9.89
N PRO A 73 10.23 -11.62 11.16
CA PRO A 73 9.44 -11.33 12.37
C PRO A 73 9.14 -9.83 12.59
N SER A 74 9.77 -8.93 11.83
CA SER A 74 9.54 -7.50 11.89
C SER A 74 9.61 -6.86 10.49
N PRO A 75 8.94 -5.71 10.28
CA PRO A 75 8.98 -5.00 9.01
C PRO A 75 10.41 -4.72 8.54
N GLN A 76 10.67 -4.95 7.26
CA GLN A 76 11.95 -4.65 6.61
C GLN A 76 11.80 -3.34 5.83
N VAL A 77 11.91 -2.22 6.55
CA VAL A 77 11.71 -0.87 6.02
C VAL A 77 12.94 0.00 6.26
N GLU A 78 13.35 0.77 5.24
CA GLU A 78 14.45 1.74 5.34
C GLU A 78 13.86 3.15 5.37
N LEU A 79 14.19 3.92 6.41
CA LEU A 79 13.85 5.34 6.53
C LEU A 79 15.00 6.20 6.01
N ARG A 80 14.74 7.02 5.01
CA ARG A 80 15.65 8.08 4.56
C ARG A 80 15.68 9.21 5.59
N GLN A 81 16.84 9.83 5.74
CA GLN A 81 17.05 10.94 6.68
C GLN A 81 16.04 12.08 6.44
N LEU A 82 15.55 12.67 7.54
CA LEU A 82 14.66 13.83 7.49
C LEU A 82 15.28 14.98 6.67
N GLY A 83 14.47 15.63 5.84
CA GLY A 83 14.94 16.74 5.03
C GLY A 83 13.81 17.45 4.30
N GLN A 84 14.08 18.69 3.88
CA GLN A 84 13.11 19.51 3.13
C GLN A 84 12.77 18.91 1.76
N ALA A 85 13.74 18.24 1.12
CA ALA A 85 13.50 17.57 -0.16
C ALA A 85 12.38 16.53 -0.08
N TRP A 86 12.32 15.75 1.00
CA TRP A 86 11.25 14.78 1.22
C TRP A 86 9.90 15.45 1.49
N HIS A 87 9.90 16.57 2.21
CA HIS A 87 8.69 17.34 2.44
C HIS A 87 8.13 17.91 1.13
N VAL A 88 8.99 18.50 0.29
CA VAL A 88 8.61 18.98 -1.05
C VAL A 88 8.08 17.82 -1.91
N GLY A 89 8.77 16.67 -1.90
CA GLY A 89 8.34 15.47 -2.62
C GLY A 89 6.95 15.00 -2.18
N LYS A 90 6.69 14.94 -0.87
CA LYS A 90 5.37 14.62 -0.31
C LYS A 90 4.31 15.62 -0.79
N VAL A 91 4.56 16.92 -0.68
CA VAL A 91 3.60 17.96 -1.10
C VAL A 91 3.30 17.86 -2.61
N LEU A 92 4.31 17.58 -3.44
CA LEU A 92 4.11 17.34 -4.88
C LEU A 92 3.28 16.08 -5.14
N PHE A 93 3.55 15.00 -4.42
CA PHE A 93 2.79 13.75 -4.51
C PHE A 93 1.32 13.96 -4.14
N GLU A 94 1.04 14.63 -3.03
CA GLU A 94 -0.33 14.94 -2.60
C GLU A 94 -1.06 15.80 -3.63
N LYS A 95 -0.38 16.83 -4.16
CA LYS A 95 -0.95 17.69 -5.21
C LYS A 95 -1.25 16.91 -6.49
N TRP A 96 -0.38 15.98 -6.88
CA TRP A 96 -0.60 15.12 -8.03
C TRP A 96 -1.77 14.16 -7.80
N TRP A 97 -1.77 13.48 -6.65
CA TRP A 97 -2.78 12.50 -6.26
C TRP A 97 -4.19 13.11 -6.24
N LEU A 98 -4.32 14.33 -5.71
CA LEU A 98 -5.59 15.05 -5.62
C LEU A 98 -5.92 15.88 -6.87
N ALA A 99 -5.03 15.97 -7.86
CA ALA A 99 -5.31 16.72 -9.07
C ALA A 99 -6.35 15.99 -9.95
N PRO A 100 -7.33 16.73 -10.51
CA PRO A 100 -8.19 16.17 -11.54
C PRO A 100 -7.37 15.80 -12.78
N TYR A 101 -7.87 14.87 -13.58
CA TYR A 101 -7.24 14.50 -14.84
C TYR A 101 -7.08 15.73 -15.76
N GLY A 102 -5.89 15.90 -16.33
CA GLY A 102 -5.56 17.03 -17.19
C GLY A 102 -4.09 17.43 -17.10
N LEU A 103 -3.72 18.50 -17.80
CA LEU A 103 -2.33 18.94 -17.99
C LEU A 103 -1.56 19.16 -16.68
N ARG A 104 -2.24 19.68 -15.65
CA ARG A 104 -1.62 19.91 -14.34
C ARG A 104 -1.19 18.60 -13.68
N ARG A 105 -2.02 17.56 -13.76
CA ARG A 105 -1.71 16.24 -13.20
C ARG A 105 -0.55 15.62 -13.95
N GLU A 106 -0.54 15.67 -15.27
CA GLU A 106 0.58 15.17 -16.09
C GLU A 106 1.89 15.91 -15.79
N ALA A 107 1.86 17.24 -15.67
CA ALA A 107 3.05 18.02 -15.31
C ALA A 107 3.59 17.65 -13.92
N LEU A 108 2.71 17.47 -12.92
CA LEU A 108 3.10 17.03 -11.58
C LEU A 108 3.63 15.59 -11.59
N HIS A 109 3.03 14.71 -12.39
CA HIS A 109 3.49 13.33 -12.57
C HIS A 109 4.91 13.29 -13.13
N LEU A 110 5.17 14.07 -14.19
CA LEU A 110 6.50 14.18 -14.78
C LEU A 110 7.52 14.72 -13.78
N ALA A 111 7.16 15.75 -13.00
CA ALA A 111 8.03 16.30 -11.96
C ALA A 111 8.37 15.23 -10.89
N LEU A 112 7.40 14.42 -10.47
CA LEU A 112 7.61 13.32 -9.54
C LEU A 112 8.49 12.22 -10.13
N GLN A 113 8.32 11.85 -11.40
CA GLN A 113 9.15 10.84 -12.07
C GLN A 113 10.61 11.29 -12.24
N ILE A 114 10.83 12.56 -12.57
CA ILE A 114 12.18 13.13 -12.66
C ILE A 114 12.82 13.16 -11.26
N GLY A 115 12.06 13.61 -10.25
CA GLY A 115 12.52 13.66 -8.87
C GLY A 115 12.85 12.28 -8.30
N SER A 116 12.01 11.26 -8.57
CA SER A 116 12.23 9.90 -8.07
C SER A 116 13.46 9.25 -8.69
N LYS A 117 13.69 9.44 -10.00
CA LYS A 117 14.91 9.00 -10.68
C LYS A 117 16.15 9.71 -10.16
N GLY A 118 16.09 11.01 -9.94
CA GLY A 118 17.22 11.80 -9.43
C GLY A 118 17.62 11.44 -7.99
N LEU A 119 16.64 11.07 -7.16
CA LEU A 119 16.85 10.67 -5.76
C LEU A 119 17.00 9.15 -5.57
N SER A 120 17.06 8.38 -6.68
CA SER A 120 17.16 6.92 -6.68
C SER A 120 16.09 6.24 -5.79
N ILE A 121 14.88 6.80 -5.78
CA ILE A 121 13.77 6.22 -5.05
C ILE A 121 13.19 5.13 -5.94
N PRO A 122 13.03 3.88 -5.46
CA PRO A 122 12.37 2.82 -6.20
C PRO A 122 10.85 3.04 -6.19
N ALA A 123 10.38 4.27 -6.44
CA ALA A 123 8.96 4.62 -6.46
C ALA A 123 8.41 4.32 -7.85
N MET A 124 7.48 3.36 -7.92
CA MET A 124 6.70 3.10 -9.13
C MET A 124 5.60 4.17 -9.20
N ILE A 125 5.94 5.34 -9.74
CA ILE A 125 5.03 6.48 -9.97
C ILE A 125 4.77 6.63 -11.46
#